data_AF-A0A6N9NLB6-F1
#
_entry.id   AF-A0A6N9NLB6-F1
#
_cell.length_a   1.000
_cell.length_b   1.000
_cell.length_c   1.000
_cell.angle_alpha   90.00
_cell.angle_beta   90.00
_cell.angle_gamma   90.00
#
_symmetry.space_group_name_H-M   'P 1'
#
loop_
_entity.id
_entity.type
_entity.pdbx_description
1 polymer ?
#
loop_
_entity_poly.entity_id
_entity_poly.type
_entity_poly.pdbx_seq_one_letter_code
_entity_poly.pdbx_strand_id
1 'polypeptide(L)'
;MDFFACKVTGLASGAVFTSFREKSGNGGGQTVAIYYSVKVKTEKLDSKILIKAFEDLGFRSKNTEILPNGICMDFFEELGFDVYLTDAGNYPYNSWETIFGDKEFVFERTLQFRFDKEYEDWEKRYSIMLTIIFGLLSGIRDEAILINSGGTELCFWKENGDIILNNQEGIWNHNCFKDIIRNKNISDSM
;
A
#
# COMPACT_ATOMS: atom_id res chain seq x y z
N MET A 1 32.61 23.91 -23.92
CA MET A 1 33.19 23.16 -25.04
C MET A 1 32.70 21.74 -24.95
N ASP A 2 32.21 21.29 -26.09
CA ASP A 2 31.53 20.04 -26.37
C ASP A 2 32.42 18.79 -26.31
N PHE A 3 31.75 17.66 -25.98
CA PHE A 3 31.96 16.26 -26.41
C PHE A 3 33.25 15.48 -26.00
N PHE A 4 33.09 14.31 -25.34
CA PHE A 4 32.88 13.01 -26.02
C PHE A 4 32.54 11.85 -25.06
N ALA A 5 31.83 10.88 -25.64
CA ALA A 5 31.25 9.66 -25.11
C ALA A 5 32.22 8.64 -24.46
N CYS A 6 31.65 7.75 -23.64
CA CYS A 6 32.00 6.33 -23.71
C CYS A 6 30.73 5.46 -23.60
N LYS A 7 30.73 4.43 -24.44
CA LYS A 7 29.63 3.58 -24.88
C LYS A 7 29.49 2.37 -23.96
N VAL A 8 28.25 1.95 -23.75
CA VAL A 8 27.80 0.77 -23.00
C VAL A 8 28.36 -0.53 -23.59
N THR A 9 28.84 -1.44 -22.73
CA THR A 9 28.73 -2.89 -22.91
C THR A 9 28.80 -3.59 -21.55
N GLY A 10 27.87 -4.53 -21.30
CA GLY A 10 28.09 -5.60 -20.34
C GLY A 10 26.93 -5.84 -19.38
N LEU A 11 26.15 -6.87 -19.69
CA LEU A 11 25.12 -7.48 -18.85
C LEU A 11 25.51 -7.57 -17.36
N ALA A 12 24.64 -7.03 -16.51
CA ALA A 12 24.44 -7.53 -15.16
C ALA A 12 22.95 -7.38 -14.80
N SER A 13 22.17 -8.40 -15.12
CA SER A 13 20.96 -8.73 -14.37
C SER A 13 21.39 -8.92 -12.92
N GLY A 14 21.13 -7.94 -12.04
CA GLY A 14 21.62 -8.05 -10.66
C GLY A 14 21.42 -6.84 -9.75
N ALA A 15 20.59 -5.84 -10.08
CA ALA A 15 20.57 -4.59 -9.32
C ALA A 15 19.17 -4.01 -8.98
N VAL A 16 18.14 -4.86 -8.81
CA VAL A 16 16.83 -4.39 -8.29
C VAL A 16 16.39 -5.17 -7.03
N PHE A 17 17.18 -6.12 -6.54
CA PHE A 17 16.81 -6.93 -5.37
C PHE A 17 17.13 -6.29 -4.01
N THR A 18 17.83 -5.16 -3.97
CA THR A 18 18.23 -4.49 -2.72
C THR A 18 17.25 -3.44 -2.20
N SER A 19 16.20 -3.07 -2.95
CA SER A 19 15.19 -2.12 -2.45
C SER A 19 13.98 -2.81 -1.80
N PHE A 20 13.64 -4.04 -2.18
CA PHE A 20 12.57 -4.82 -1.53
C PHE A 20 13.06 -5.76 -0.42
N ARG A 21 14.36 -6.04 -0.37
CA ARG A 21 15.04 -6.67 0.75
C ARG A 21 16.08 -5.70 1.26
N GLU A 22 15.68 -4.81 2.17
CA GLU A 22 16.61 -3.86 2.77
C GLU A 22 17.78 -4.62 3.42
N LYS A 23 18.97 -4.13 3.12
CA LYS A 23 20.25 -4.61 3.65
C LYS A 23 20.17 -4.72 5.17
N SER A 24 20.41 -5.92 5.70
CA SER A 24 20.85 -6.10 7.08
C SER A 24 22.27 -5.53 7.22
N GLY A 25 22.36 -4.21 7.36
CA GLY A 25 23.55 -3.50 7.78
C GLY A 25 23.75 -3.67 9.29
N ASN A 26 24.91 -4.21 9.65
CA ASN A 26 25.34 -4.50 11.02
C ASN A 26 25.33 -3.22 11.90
N GLY A 27 24.56 -3.23 12.99
CA GLY A 27 24.67 -2.23 14.07
C GLY A 27 23.33 -1.82 14.71
N GLY A 28 22.97 -2.47 15.83
CA GLY A 28 21.90 -2.02 16.73
C GLY A 28 20.48 -2.38 16.26
N GLY A 29 19.96 -3.52 16.71
CA GLY A 29 18.67 -4.05 16.30
C GLY A 29 17.47 -3.17 16.70
N GLN A 30 17.06 -2.29 15.79
CA GLN A 30 15.68 -1.84 15.66
C GLN A 30 15.05 -2.59 14.49
N THR A 31 14.15 -3.52 14.77
CA THR A 31 13.30 -4.15 13.77
C THR A 31 12.30 -3.11 13.24
N VAL A 32 12.60 -2.47 12.11
CA VAL A 32 11.70 -1.53 11.42
C VAL A 32 10.42 -2.24 11.01
N ALA A 33 9.26 -1.93 11.58
CA ALA A 33 8.00 -2.56 11.18
C ALA A 33 7.69 -2.26 9.69
N ILE A 34 7.30 -3.28 8.92
CA ILE A 34 6.85 -3.09 7.53
C ILE A 34 5.34 -2.89 7.57
N TYR A 35 4.85 -1.82 6.95
CA TYR A 35 3.42 -1.56 6.85
C TYR A 35 3.08 -0.81 5.57
N TYR A 36 1.83 -0.97 5.13
CA TYR A 36 1.22 -0.21 4.06
C TYR A 36 -0.01 0.47 4.62
N SER A 37 -0.21 1.73 4.26
CA SER A 37 -1.33 2.53 4.76
C SER A 37 -2.09 3.16 3.60
N VAL A 38 -3.41 3.03 3.63
CA VAL A 38 -4.33 3.76 2.79
C VAL A 38 -4.93 4.88 3.62
N LYS A 39 -4.71 6.13 3.20
CA LYS A 39 -5.37 7.32 3.75
C LYS A 39 -6.62 7.57 2.93
N VAL A 40 -7.80 7.55 3.56
CA VAL A 40 -9.09 7.71 2.87
C VAL A 40 -9.72 9.03 3.28
N LYS A 41 -10.15 9.82 2.29
CA LYS A 41 -10.59 11.20 2.49
C LYS A 41 -11.77 11.30 3.45
N THR A 42 -12.74 10.39 3.36
CA THR A 42 -13.94 10.42 4.19
C THR A 42 -14.12 9.16 5.04
N GLU A 43 -15.07 9.19 5.97
CA GLU A 43 -15.51 8.03 6.75
C GLU A 43 -16.30 6.96 5.97
N LYS A 44 -16.35 7.00 4.63
CA LYS A 44 -17.06 6.00 3.81
C LYS A 44 -16.55 4.56 4.00
N LEU A 45 -15.27 4.39 4.34
CA LEU A 45 -14.72 3.08 4.69
C LEU A 45 -14.96 2.79 6.17
N ASP A 46 -15.90 1.88 6.45
CA ASP A 46 -16.21 1.41 7.80
C ASP A 46 -15.78 -0.05 8.04
N SER A 47 -15.86 -0.48 9.29
CA SER A 47 -15.49 -1.84 9.70
C SER A 47 -16.35 -2.92 9.05
N LYS A 48 -17.63 -2.67 8.77
CA LYS A 48 -18.53 -3.65 8.14
C LYS A 48 -18.12 -3.89 6.69
N ILE A 49 -17.80 -2.82 5.96
CA ILE A 49 -17.32 -2.88 4.57
C ILE A 49 -15.97 -3.62 4.54
N LEU A 50 -15.06 -3.30 5.46
CA LEU A 50 -13.76 -3.96 5.54
C LEU A 50 -13.90 -5.47 5.82
N ILE A 51 -14.64 -5.84 6.87
CA ILE A 51 -14.85 -7.24 7.25
C ILE A 51 -15.46 -8.02 6.09
N LYS A 52 -16.51 -7.45 5.47
CA LYS A 52 -17.16 -8.07 4.31
C LYS A 52 -16.21 -8.30 3.15
N ALA A 53 -15.27 -7.37 2.87
CA ALA A 53 -14.30 -7.55 1.80
C ALA A 53 -13.34 -8.72 2.05
N PHE A 54 -12.95 -8.97 3.30
CA PHE A 54 -12.18 -10.17 3.65
C PHE A 54 -13.01 -11.45 3.52
N GLU A 55 -14.26 -11.43 4.01
CA GLU A 55 -15.16 -12.59 3.97
C GLU A 55 -15.52 -12.99 2.52
N ASP A 56 -15.76 -12.01 1.65
CA ASP A 56 -16.07 -12.24 0.22
C ASP A 56 -14.86 -12.87 -0.52
N LEU A 57 -13.64 -12.74 0.01
CA LEU A 57 -12.43 -13.43 -0.46
C LEU A 57 -12.17 -14.77 0.26
N GLY A 58 -13.02 -15.17 1.20
CA GLY A 58 -12.92 -16.41 1.94
C GLY A 58 -12.04 -16.36 3.19
N PHE A 59 -11.59 -15.17 3.61
CA PHE A 59 -10.75 -15.00 4.79
C PHE A 59 -11.59 -14.64 6.02
N ARG A 60 -11.19 -15.15 7.18
CA ARG A 60 -11.82 -14.82 8.46
C ARG A 60 -10.75 -14.49 9.49
N SER A 61 -10.89 -13.34 10.11
CA SER A 61 -9.98 -12.90 11.16
C SER A 61 -9.99 -13.90 12.32
N LYS A 62 -8.81 -14.25 12.85
CA LYS A 62 -8.68 -15.07 14.07
C LYS A 62 -9.28 -14.35 15.27
N ASN A 63 -9.07 -13.03 15.33
CA ASN A 63 -9.63 -12.16 16.34
C ASN A 63 -9.89 -10.77 15.75
N THR A 64 -11.01 -10.16 16.12
CA THR A 64 -11.30 -8.75 15.79
C THR A 64 -11.44 -7.97 17.08
N GLU A 65 -10.43 -7.15 17.38
CA GLU A 65 -10.41 -6.28 18.55
C GLU A 65 -11.05 -4.92 18.21
N ILE A 66 -11.90 -4.43 19.12
CA ILE A 66 -12.44 -3.07 19.04
C ILE A 66 -11.49 -2.13 19.77
N LEU A 67 -10.99 -1.12 19.05
CA LEU A 67 -10.11 -0.09 19.58
C LEU A 67 -10.91 1.19 19.88
N PRO A 68 -10.39 2.12 20.70
CA PRO A 68 -11.07 3.38 21.00
C PRO A 68 -11.44 4.21 19.76
N ASN A 69 -10.65 4.09 18.68
CA ASN A 69 -10.81 4.84 17.43
C ASN A 69 -10.89 3.93 16.20
N GLY A 70 -11.32 2.67 16.34
CA GLY A 70 -11.31 1.75 15.19
C GLY A 70 -11.39 0.27 15.54
N ILE A 71 -10.82 -0.56 14.66
CA ILE A 71 -10.71 -2.01 14.84
C ILE A 71 -9.32 -2.52 14.44
N CYS A 72 -8.93 -3.67 14.99
CA CYS A 72 -7.80 -4.48 14.56
C CYS A 72 -8.28 -5.89 14.22
N MET A 73 -7.87 -6.42 13.08
CA MET A 73 -8.16 -7.78 12.62
C MET A 73 -6.86 -8.58 12.49
N ASP A 74 -6.77 -9.69 13.20
CA ASP A 74 -5.63 -10.61 13.20
C ASP A 74 -5.75 -11.61 12.04
N PHE A 75 -4.87 -11.44 11.05
CA PHE A 75 -4.63 -12.40 9.98
C PHE A 75 -3.15 -12.85 9.96
N PHE A 76 -2.46 -12.76 11.10
CA PHE A 76 -1.01 -12.92 11.15
C PHE A 76 -0.57 -14.32 10.70
N GLU A 77 -1.22 -15.37 11.21
CA GLU A 77 -0.90 -16.76 10.86
C GLU A 77 -1.34 -17.13 9.43
N GLU A 78 -2.50 -16.62 8.98
CA GLU A 78 -3.09 -17.00 7.69
C GLU A 78 -2.47 -16.23 6.52
N LEU A 79 -2.29 -14.92 6.68
CA LEU A 79 -1.93 -13.98 5.62
C LEU A 79 -0.63 -13.22 5.89
N GLY A 80 -0.03 -13.35 7.07
CA GLY A 80 1.21 -12.67 7.41
C GLY A 80 1.06 -11.18 7.66
N PHE A 81 -0.12 -10.70 8.05
CA PHE A 81 -0.31 -9.32 8.50
C PHE A 81 -1.48 -9.15 9.46
N ASP A 82 -1.43 -8.07 10.24
CA ASP A 82 -2.59 -7.50 10.94
C ASP A 82 -3.18 -6.35 10.14
N VAL A 83 -4.48 -6.11 10.31
CA VAL A 83 -5.20 -5.05 9.60
C VAL A 83 -5.84 -4.12 10.61
N TYR A 84 -5.54 -2.83 10.51
CA TYR A 84 -6.10 -1.79 11.34
C TYR A 84 -6.95 -0.87 10.49
N LEU A 85 -8.16 -0.55 10.95
CA LEU A 85 -8.96 0.53 10.41
C LEU A 85 -9.25 1.50 11.53
N THR A 86 -8.69 2.70 11.45
CA THR A 86 -8.82 3.72 12.49
C THR A 86 -9.32 5.05 11.95
N ASP A 87 -10.05 5.78 12.79
CA ASP A 87 -10.32 7.20 12.62
C ASP A 87 -8.99 7.96 12.55
N ALA A 88 -8.93 8.95 11.67
CA ALA A 88 -7.84 9.91 11.66
C ALA A 88 -7.98 10.87 12.85
N GLY A 89 -6.86 11.51 13.21
CA GLY A 89 -6.87 12.58 14.21
C GLY A 89 -7.55 13.85 13.67
N ASN A 90 -7.40 14.95 14.40
CA ASN A 90 -7.78 16.27 13.91
C ASN A 90 -6.61 16.93 13.18
N TYR A 91 -6.92 17.90 12.32
CA TYR A 91 -5.92 18.74 11.66
C TYR A 91 -4.93 19.32 12.69
N PRO A 92 -3.61 19.33 12.42
CA PRO A 92 -2.93 18.95 11.17
C PRO A 92 -2.47 17.47 11.13
N TYR A 93 -2.91 16.63 12.07
CA TYR A 93 -2.45 15.24 12.15
C TYR A 93 -3.15 14.30 11.16
N ASN A 94 -4.19 14.80 10.48
CA ASN A 94 -4.94 14.08 9.46
C ASN A 94 -4.78 14.69 8.07
N SER A 95 -3.69 15.39 7.84
CA SER A 95 -3.37 15.97 6.55
C SER A 95 -2.05 15.42 6.01
N TRP A 96 -1.92 15.44 4.69
CA TRP A 96 -0.79 14.86 3.97
C TRP A 96 -0.46 15.69 2.74
N GLU A 97 0.78 16.16 2.62
CA GLU A 97 1.27 16.78 1.40
C GLU A 97 1.54 15.68 0.38
N THR A 98 0.79 15.68 -0.74
CA THR A 98 0.83 14.60 -1.73
C THR A 98 1.56 15.00 -3.00
N ILE A 99 2.23 14.05 -3.66
CA ILE A 99 2.83 14.26 -4.98
C ILE A 99 1.78 14.29 -6.10
N PHE A 100 0.55 13.86 -5.83
CA PHE A 100 -0.51 13.73 -6.84
C PHE A 100 -1.32 15.00 -7.07
N GLY A 101 -1.06 16.08 -6.32
CA GLY A 101 -1.72 17.36 -6.52
C GLY A 101 -1.14 18.49 -5.69
N ASP A 102 -1.53 19.72 -6.01
CA ASP A 102 -0.97 20.95 -5.42
C ASP A 102 -1.65 21.35 -4.10
N LYS A 103 -2.54 20.50 -3.57
CA LYS A 103 -3.30 20.75 -2.34
C LYS A 103 -2.99 19.68 -1.31
N GLU A 104 -3.01 20.11 -0.06
CA GLU A 104 -2.93 19.22 1.08
C GLU A 104 -4.13 18.24 1.08
N PHE A 105 -3.84 16.95 1.23
CA PHE A 105 -4.82 15.89 1.30
C PHE A 105 -5.23 15.66 2.75
N VAL A 106 -6.45 16.04 3.11
CA VAL A 106 -7.03 15.79 4.44
C VAL A 106 -7.83 14.48 4.41
N PHE A 107 -7.59 13.61 5.38
CA PHE A 107 -8.19 12.29 5.48
C PHE A 107 -8.93 12.07 6.80
N GLU A 108 -9.95 11.22 6.80
CA GLU A 108 -10.76 10.88 7.98
C GLU A 108 -10.53 9.44 8.44
N ARG A 109 -9.97 8.58 7.58
CA ARG A 109 -9.71 7.17 7.90
C ARG A 109 -8.30 6.75 7.48
N THR A 110 -7.72 5.84 8.26
CA THR A 110 -6.51 5.10 7.91
C THR A 110 -6.81 3.61 7.93
N LEU A 111 -6.63 2.94 6.80
CA LEU A 111 -6.54 1.49 6.71
C LEU A 111 -5.06 1.11 6.65
N GLN A 112 -4.56 0.32 7.59
CA GLN A 112 -3.16 -0.08 7.67
C GLN A 112 -3.04 -1.61 7.68
N PHE A 113 -2.10 -2.11 6.88
CA PHE A 113 -1.68 -3.50 6.90
C PHE A 113 -0.28 -3.57 7.50
N ARG A 114 -0.13 -4.25 8.64
CA ARG A 114 1.14 -4.39 9.34
C ARG A 114 1.69 -5.80 9.12
N PHE A 115 2.83 -5.90 8.45
CA PHE A 115 3.35 -7.14 7.92
C PHE A 115 4.26 -7.88 8.92
N ASP A 116 4.14 -9.20 8.96
CA ASP A 116 5.11 -10.10 9.56
C ASP A 116 6.37 -10.23 8.69
N LYS A 117 7.55 -10.01 9.24
CA LYS A 117 8.78 -10.14 8.45
C LYS A 117 9.13 -11.58 8.12
N GLU A 118 8.67 -12.51 8.94
CA GLU A 118 9.04 -13.92 8.86
C GLU A 118 8.05 -14.73 8.01
N TYR A 119 6.96 -14.12 7.54
CA TYR A 119 5.99 -14.80 6.68
C TYR A 119 6.61 -15.15 5.32
N GLU A 120 6.69 -16.45 5.03
CA GLU A 120 7.45 -17.00 3.89
C GLU A 120 6.86 -16.59 2.53
N ASP A 121 5.53 -16.58 2.41
CA ASP A 121 4.83 -16.35 1.14
C ASP A 121 4.52 -14.86 0.91
N TRP A 122 5.59 -14.09 0.73
CA TRP A 122 5.48 -12.64 0.56
C TRP A 122 4.65 -12.25 -0.68
N GLU A 123 4.84 -12.92 -1.84
CA GLU A 123 4.12 -12.58 -3.08
C GLU A 123 2.61 -12.71 -2.91
N LYS A 124 2.15 -13.84 -2.36
CA LYS A 124 0.73 -14.08 -2.07
C LYS A 124 0.18 -13.02 -1.13
N ARG A 125 0.90 -12.71 -0.05
CA ARG A 125 0.49 -11.70 0.92
C ARG A 125 0.28 -10.33 0.27
N TYR A 126 1.24 -9.88 -0.53
CA TYR A 126 1.12 -8.60 -1.24
C TYR A 126 -0.03 -8.61 -2.25
N SER A 127 -0.20 -9.69 -2.99
CA SER A 127 -1.30 -9.86 -3.94
C SER A 127 -2.67 -9.78 -3.24
N ILE A 128 -2.82 -10.41 -2.08
CA ILE A 128 -4.06 -10.37 -1.29
C ILE A 128 -4.33 -8.96 -0.76
N MET A 129 -3.32 -8.32 -0.14
CA MET A 129 -3.44 -6.93 0.35
C MET A 129 -3.91 -5.99 -0.76
N LEU A 130 -3.26 -6.02 -1.92
CA LEU A 130 -3.63 -5.17 -3.04
C LEU A 130 -5.02 -5.52 -3.59
N THR A 131 -5.37 -6.80 -3.68
CA THR A 131 -6.72 -7.22 -4.10
C THR A 131 -7.79 -6.62 -3.19
N ILE A 132 -7.58 -6.65 -1.87
CA ILE A 132 -8.48 -6.05 -0.88
C ILE A 132 -8.55 -4.53 -1.06
N ILE A 133 -7.41 -3.84 -1.07
CA ILE A 133 -7.35 -2.38 -1.22
C ILE A 133 -8.07 -1.93 -2.48
N PHE A 134 -7.73 -2.53 -3.62
CA PHE A 134 -8.35 -2.18 -4.89
C PHE A 134 -9.84 -2.56 -4.91
N GLY A 135 -10.25 -3.66 -4.28
CA GLY A 135 -11.66 -4.05 -4.17
C GLY A 135 -12.47 -3.01 -3.39
N LEU A 136 -11.99 -2.63 -2.21
CA LEU A 136 -12.61 -1.64 -1.34
C LEU A 136 -12.73 -0.28 -2.02
N LEU A 137 -11.62 0.24 -2.57
CA LEU A 137 -11.56 1.59 -3.12
C LEU A 137 -12.38 1.73 -4.42
N SER A 138 -12.47 0.69 -5.25
CA SER A 138 -13.38 0.66 -6.39
C SER A 138 -14.86 0.74 -5.97
N GLY A 139 -15.20 0.20 -4.79
CA GLY A 139 -16.58 0.16 -4.27
C GLY A 139 -17.01 1.49 -3.62
N ILE A 140 -16.17 2.08 -2.79
CA ILE A 140 -16.54 3.27 -2.00
C ILE A 140 -16.54 4.58 -2.81
N ARG A 141 -15.81 4.63 -3.94
CA ARG A 141 -15.63 5.83 -4.78
C ARG A 141 -15.29 7.05 -3.94
N ASP A 142 -14.13 6.98 -3.30
CA ASP A 142 -13.60 8.04 -2.48
C ASP A 142 -12.14 8.31 -2.86
N GLU A 143 -11.67 9.52 -2.55
CA GLU A 143 -10.26 9.81 -2.73
C GLU A 143 -9.43 9.08 -1.67
N ALA A 144 -8.34 8.46 -2.11
CA ALA A 144 -7.46 7.74 -1.19
C ALA A 144 -6.03 7.69 -1.71
N ILE A 145 -5.05 7.67 -0.80
CA ILE A 145 -3.64 7.53 -1.13
C ILE A 145 -3.11 6.25 -0.47
N LEU A 146 -2.49 5.37 -1.25
CA LEU A 146 -1.74 4.22 -0.74
C LEU A 146 -0.26 4.60 -0.58
N ILE A 147 0.27 4.34 0.61
CA ILE A 147 1.61 4.74 1.05
C ILE A 147 2.30 3.51 1.65
N ASN A 148 3.59 3.31 1.36
CA ASN A 148 4.41 2.28 2.02
C ASN A 148 5.02 2.79 3.35
N SER A 149 5.74 1.93 4.06
CA SER A 149 6.41 2.28 5.32
C SER A 149 7.52 3.32 5.18
N GLY A 150 8.06 3.50 3.97
CA GLY A 150 9.05 4.54 3.65
C GLY A 150 8.44 5.92 3.39
N GLY A 151 7.11 6.05 3.40
CA GLY A 151 6.42 7.29 3.03
C GLY A 151 6.26 7.48 1.53
N THR A 152 6.68 6.51 0.71
CA THR A 152 6.48 6.57 -0.75
C THR A 152 5.00 6.39 -1.07
N GLU A 153 4.44 7.40 -1.71
CA GLU A 153 3.10 7.37 -2.28
C GLU A 153 3.08 6.48 -3.52
N LEU A 154 2.34 5.38 -3.46
CA LEU A 154 2.32 4.35 -4.50
C LEU A 154 1.21 4.59 -5.53
N CYS A 155 0.06 5.04 -5.06
CA CYS A 155 -1.14 5.16 -5.88
C CYS A 155 -2.14 6.15 -5.26
N PHE A 156 -2.87 6.85 -6.12
CA PHE A 156 -3.95 7.75 -5.74
C PHE A 156 -5.24 7.39 -6.46
N TRP A 157 -6.31 7.23 -5.68
CA TRP A 157 -7.68 7.09 -6.17
C TRP A 157 -8.35 8.45 -6.17
N LYS A 158 -9.04 8.76 -7.26
CA LYS A 158 -9.87 9.95 -7.40
C LYS A 158 -11.34 9.63 -7.18
N GLU A 159 -12.12 10.62 -6.75
CA GLU A 159 -13.56 10.49 -6.54
C GLU A 159 -14.31 10.03 -7.80
N ASN A 160 -13.83 10.41 -8.99
CA ASN A 160 -14.39 9.99 -10.28
C ASN A 160 -14.10 8.52 -10.63
N GLY A 161 -13.33 7.81 -9.81
CA GLY A 161 -12.94 6.41 -10.02
C GLY A 161 -11.63 6.21 -10.76
N ASP A 162 -10.98 7.29 -11.22
CA ASP A 162 -9.66 7.20 -11.83
C ASP A 162 -8.60 6.82 -10.80
N ILE A 163 -7.59 6.08 -11.26
CA ILE A 163 -6.48 5.60 -10.44
C ILE A 163 -5.18 6.07 -11.09
N ILE A 164 -4.34 6.78 -10.33
CA ILE A 164 -3.02 7.25 -10.75
C ILE A 164 -1.97 6.42 -10.03
N LEU A 165 -1.09 5.76 -10.78
CA LEU A 165 0.00 4.96 -10.24
C LEU A 165 1.30 5.76 -10.23
N ASN A 166 1.97 5.85 -9.09
CA ASN A 166 3.36 6.29 -9.04
C ASN A 166 4.27 5.09 -9.32
N ASN A 167 4.89 5.07 -10.50
CA ASN A 167 5.78 3.99 -10.92
C ASN A 167 7.27 4.39 -10.98
N GLN A 168 7.67 5.46 -10.29
CA GLN A 168 9.07 5.92 -10.30
C GLN A 168 10.07 4.82 -9.86
N GLU A 169 9.69 3.99 -8.89
CA GLU A 169 10.50 2.87 -8.40
C GLU A 169 10.22 1.55 -9.12
N GLY A 170 9.34 1.55 -10.13
CA GLY A 170 9.02 0.36 -10.93
C GLY A 170 8.21 -0.71 -10.19
N ILE A 171 7.66 -0.42 -9.02
CA ILE A 171 6.93 -1.38 -8.15
C ILE A 171 5.81 -2.06 -8.94
N TRP A 172 5.06 -1.30 -9.73
CA TRP A 172 3.92 -1.82 -10.50
C TRP A 172 4.32 -2.70 -11.69
N ASN A 173 5.61 -2.80 -12.01
CA ASN A 173 6.11 -3.66 -13.08
C ASN A 173 6.26 -5.13 -12.64
N HIS A 174 6.12 -5.44 -11.35
CA HIS A 174 6.17 -6.81 -10.85
C HIS A 174 4.98 -7.64 -11.35
N ASN A 175 5.26 -8.88 -11.76
CA ASN A 175 4.25 -9.76 -12.37
C ASN A 175 3.05 -10.01 -11.45
N CYS A 176 3.28 -10.15 -10.14
CA CYS A 176 2.22 -10.32 -9.15
C CYS A 176 1.26 -9.12 -9.04
N PHE A 177 1.66 -7.93 -9.50
CA PHE A 177 0.83 -6.72 -9.44
C PHE A 177 0.24 -6.34 -10.80
N LYS A 178 0.89 -6.76 -11.90
CA LYS A 178 0.40 -6.52 -13.26
C LYS A 178 -1.01 -7.06 -13.49
N ASP A 179 -1.34 -8.22 -12.93
CA ASP A 179 -2.66 -8.83 -13.12
C ASP A 179 -3.75 -8.07 -12.35
N ILE A 180 -3.41 -7.48 -11.21
CA ILE A 180 -4.33 -6.62 -10.44
C ILE A 180 -4.61 -5.33 -11.20
N ILE A 181 -3.60 -4.76 -11.85
CA ILE A 181 -3.70 -3.50 -12.61
C ILE A 181 -4.46 -3.70 -13.93
N ARG A 182 -4.10 -4.73 -14.70
CA ARG A 182 -4.68 -4.99 -16.04
C ARG A 182 -6.18 -5.26 -16.01
N ASN A 183 -6.67 -5.87 -14.93
CA ASN A 183 -8.09 -6.18 -14.78
C ASN A 183 -8.95 -4.95 -14.42
N LYS A 184 -8.35 -3.77 -14.17
CA LYS A 184 -9.05 -2.60 -13.61
C LYS A 184 -8.99 -1.31 -14.43
N ASN A 185 -8.54 -1.34 -15.70
CA ASN A 185 -8.47 -0.16 -16.61
C ASN A 185 -7.73 1.05 -16.00
N ILE A 186 -6.58 0.81 -15.37
CA ILE A 186 -5.80 1.85 -14.70
C ILE A 186 -4.86 2.52 -15.70
N SER A 187 -4.80 3.86 -15.69
CA SER A 187 -3.88 4.63 -16.52
C SER A 187 -2.50 4.75 -15.86
N ASP A 188 -1.45 4.36 -16.58
CA ASP A 188 -0.06 4.60 -16.17
C ASP A 188 0.29 6.09 -16.35
N SER A 189 0.66 6.80 -15.29
CA SER A 189 1.40 8.06 -15.42
C SER A 189 2.89 7.76 -15.51
N MET A 190 3.47 8.08 -16.67
CA MET A 190 4.91 8.05 -16.93
C MET A 190 5.69 9.00 -16.03
#